data_AF-A0AAV8ERJ6-F1
#
_entry.id   AF-A0AAV8ERJ6-F1
#
_cell.length_a   1.000
_cell.length_b   1.000
_cell.length_c   1.000
_cell.angle_alpha   90.00
_cell.angle_beta   90.00
_cell.angle_gamma   90.00
#
_symmetry.space_group_name_H-M   'P 1'
#
loop_
_entity.id
_entity.type
_entity.pdbx_description
1 polymer ?
#
loop_
_entity_poly.entity_id
_entity_poly.type
_entity_poly.pdbx_seq_one_letter_code
_entity_poly.pdbx_strand_id
1 'polypeptide(L)'
;METYYQESGRAGRDGLPSECVLYYRPGDVPRQSSMVFYENCGLQNLYDIVRYCQSKRICRRSAFFHHFGEAAQDCNGMCDNCAYESEIKEIDYSYEATVIVSLLQQIREIDQRATMLQLFDKFKSKIRELGGSKKTASDLKREEIEQLIIQLIVDRILKEEFQHTAYSTNAYVTLGPLWKQVLDGKRKVKLEIRTNCQVGRNISTDKGAKRKRMSGLEKKLDELRTEISAQHGGIFPHSVLSLQHMSLLNAHRPTSLDELEKLIGKVKTEKYGSQIIQVIGQCVNLESSDGDHHESDLNKELKQPKKKGKAVVVVESSDDEQ
;
A
#
# COMPACT_ATOMS: atom_id res chain seq x y z
N MET A 1 -7.46 0.11 11.21
CA MET A 1 -6.23 0.76 10.68
C MET A 1 -4.97 0.20 11.31
N GLU A 2 -4.93 0.05 12.64
CA GLU A 2 -3.81 -0.51 13.40
C GLU A 2 -3.20 -1.79 12.80
N THR A 3 -4.02 -2.82 12.61
CA THR A 3 -3.56 -4.12 12.09
C THR A 3 -2.88 -3.98 10.73
N TYR A 4 -3.42 -3.14 9.85
CA TYR A 4 -2.82 -2.90 8.55
C TYR A 4 -1.49 -2.16 8.66
N TYR A 5 -1.37 -1.18 9.56
CA TYR A 5 -0.11 -0.49 9.83
C TYR A 5 0.98 -1.45 10.34
N GLN A 6 0.63 -2.33 11.28
CA GLN A 6 1.58 -3.31 11.82
C GLN A 6 2.05 -4.30 10.77
N GLU A 7 1.14 -4.83 9.94
CA GLU A 7 1.48 -5.82 8.92
C GLU A 7 2.26 -5.20 7.76
N SER A 8 1.88 -4.00 7.30
CA SER A 8 2.64 -3.28 6.27
C SER A 8 4.01 -2.80 6.78
N GLY A 9 4.12 -2.40 8.05
CA GLY A 9 5.37 -2.00 8.70
C GLY A 9 6.38 -3.14 8.91
N ARG A 10 6.04 -4.39 8.57
CA ARG A 10 7.01 -5.50 8.49
C ARG A 10 7.90 -5.39 7.25
N ALA A 11 7.46 -4.69 6.21
CA ALA A 11 8.25 -4.45 5.01
C ALA A 11 9.37 -3.42 5.27
N GLY A 12 10.49 -3.53 4.55
CA GLY A 12 11.54 -2.50 4.54
C GLY A 12 12.29 -2.30 5.86
N ARG A 13 12.40 -3.34 6.71
CA ARG A 13 13.20 -3.29 7.96
C ARG A 13 14.71 -3.11 7.71
N ASP A 14 15.14 -3.31 6.48
CA ASP A 14 16.48 -3.03 5.97
C ASP A 14 16.63 -1.59 5.47
N GLY A 15 15.65 -0.71 5.70
CA GLY A 15 15.70 0.70 5.31
C GLY A 15 15.66 0.95 3.80
N LEU A 16 15.49 -0.09 2.98
CA LEU A 16 15.37 0.04 1.54
C LEU A 16 13.92 0.34 1.13
N PRO A 17 13.70 1.05 0.00
CA PRO A 17 12.36 1.30 -0.51
C PRO A 17 11.58 -0.01 -0.68
N SER A 18 10.40 -0.06 -0.06
CA SER A 18 9.49 -1.20 -0.09
C SER A 18 8.09 -0.74 -0.49
N GLU A 19 7.35 -1.61 -1.14
CA GLU A 19 5.99 -1.31 -1.62
C GLU A 19 4.96 -2.08 -0.80
N CYS A 20 3.92 -1.36 -0.35
CA CYS A 20 2.77 -1.95 0.35
C CYS A 20 1.53 -1.77 -0.51
N VAL A 21 0.97 -2.86 -1.02
CA VAL A 21 -0.20 -2.85 -1.90
C VAL A 21 -1.38 -3.49 -1.18
N LEU A 22 -2.51 -2.78 -1.14
CA LEU A 22 -3.76 -3.27 -0.57
C LEU A 22 -4.83 -3.37 -1.66
N TYR A 23 -5.32 -4.57 -1.91
CA TYR A 23 -6.47 -4.80 -2.79
C TYR A 23 -7.76 -4.56 -2.01
N TYR A 24 -8.57 -3.62 -2.48
CA TYR A 24 -9.82 -3.27 -1.86
C TYR A 24 -10.97 -3.45 -2.85
N ARG A 25 -12.01 -4.18 -2.42
CA ARG A 25 -13.28 -4.26 -3.12
C ARG A 25 -14.42 -3.89 -2.15
N PRO A 26 -15.33 -2.99 -2.55
CA PRO A 26 -16.56 -2.71 -1.80
C PRO A 26 -17.32 -3.97 -1.35
N GLY A 27 -17.51 -4.93 -2.25
CA GLY A 27 -18.20 -6.20 -1.97
C GLY A 27 -17.59 -7.07 -0.85
N ASP A 28 -16.37 -6.82 -0.40
CA ASP A 28 -15.74 -7.59 0.70
C ASP A 28 -16.16 -7.09 2.09
N VAL A 29 -16.64 -5.84 2.19
CA VAL A 29 -16.99 -5.20 3.47
C VAL A 29 -18.04 -6.00 4.25
N PRO A 30 -19.16 -6.49 3.66
CA PRO A 30 -20.18 -7.24 4.41
C PRO A 30 -19.67 -8.58 4.96
N ARG A 31 -18.66 -9.16 4.31
CA ARG A 31 -18.01 -10.39 4.78
C ARG A 31 -17.09 -10.11 5.95
N GLN A 32 -16.34 -9.01 5.89
CA GLN A 32 -15.48 -8.60 7.01
C GLN A 32 -16.31 -8.14 8.19
N SER A 33 -17.40 -7.40 7.96
CA SER A 33 -18.29 -6.92 9.02
C SER A 33 -18.92 -8.09 9.78
N SER A 34 -19.32 -9.16 9.10
CA SER A 34 -19.85 -10.37 9.75
C SER A 34 -18.81 -11.20 10.51
N MET A 35 -17.51 -10.95 10.31
CA MET A 35 -16.44 -11.57 11.12
C MET A 35 -16.14 -10.73 12.37
N VAL A 36 -16.08 -9.41 12.23
CA VAL A 36 -15.61 -8.51 13.30
C VAL A 36 -16.70 -7.96 14.21
N PHE A 37 -18.00 -8.19 13.90
CA PHE A 37 -19.08 -7.59 14.70
C PHE A 37 -19.16 -8.09 16.15
N TYR A 38 -18.59 -9.26 16.47
CA TYR A 38 -18.48 -9.76 17.84
C TYR A 38 -17.38 -9.05 18.65
N GLU A 39 -16.42 -8.43 17.96
CA GLU A 39 -15.30 -7.76 18.61
C GLU A 39 -15.72 -6.36 19.09
N ASN A 40 -15.23 -6.00 20.28
CA ASN A 40 -15.39 -4.64 20.78
C ASN A 40 -14.71 -3.66 19.83
N CYS A 41 -15.46 -2.69 19.30
CA CYS A 41 -15.00 -1.73 18.29
C CYS A 41 -14.58 -2.34 16.93
N GLY A 42 -14.82 -3.63 16.67
CA GLY A 42 -14.43 -4.29 15.42
C GLY A 42 -15.01 -3.62 14.17
N LEU A 43 -16.30 -3.28 14.21
CA LEU A 43 -16.97 -2.54 13.12
C LEU A 43 -16.40 -1.14 12.91
N GLN A 44 -16.05 -0.44 14.00
CA GLN A 44 -15.46 0.90 13.90
C GLN A 44 -14.08 0.82 13.23
N ASN A 45 -13.24 -0.12 13.67
CA ASN A 45 -11.92 -0.37 13.09
C ASN A 45 -12.00 -0.77 11.61
N LEU A 46 -13.01 -1.55 11.23
CA LEU A 46 -13.31 -1.91 9.85
C LEU A 46 -13.71 -0.67 9.04
N TYR A 47 -14.62 0.15 9.55
CA TYR A 47 -15.03 1.36 8.84
C TYR A 47 -13.89 2.37 8.69
N ASP A 48 -12.93 2.41 9.62
CA ASP A 48 -11.75 3.27 9.49
C ASP A 48 -10.81 2.81 8.37
N ILE A 49 -10.60 1.50 8.20
CA ILE A 49 -9.84 1.00 7.03
C ILE A 49 -10.63 1.20 5.72
N VAL A 50 -11.96 1.10 5.75
CA VAL A 50 -12.80 1.41 4.58
C VAL A 50 -12.67 2.89 4.18
N ARG A 51 -12.72 3.82 5.15
CA ARG A 51 -12.49 5.25 4.91
C ARG A 51 -11.11 5.50 4.34
N TYR A 52 -10.09 4.82 4.86
CA TYR A 52 -8.75 4.86 4.31
C TYR A 52 -8.76 4.44 2.84
N CYS A 53 -9.31 3.27 2.49
CA CYS A 53 -9.36 2.79 1.11
C CYS A 53 -10.12 3.71 0.15
N GLN A 54 -11.25 4.27 0.61
CA GLN A 54 -12.12 5.12 -0.22
C GLN A 54 -11.59 6.54 -0.43
N SER A 55 -10.76 7.04 0.50
CA SER A 55 -10.15 8.37 0.40
C SER A 55 -9.19 8.45 -0.79
N LYS A 56 -9.50 9.36 -1.73
CA LYS A 56 -8.69 9.58 -2.94
C LYS A 56 -7.85 10.85 -2.85
N ARG A 57 -8.18 11.77 -1.93
CA ARG A 57 -7.51 13.08 -1.77
C ARG A 57 -6.46 13.11 -0.67
N ILE A 58 -6.74 12.44 0.45
CA ILE A 58 -5.89 12.54 1.64
C ILE A 58 -4.65 11.68 1.42
N CYS A 59 -3.47 12.22 1.72
CA CYS A 59 -2.24 11.45 1.72
C CYS A 59 -2.37 10.20 2.60
N ARG A 60 -1.96 9.03 2.08
CA ARG A 60 -2.02 7.75 2.85
C ARG A 60 -1.26 7.83 4.17
N ARG A 61 -0.09 8.48 4.17
CA ARG A 61 0.74 8.67 5.36
C ARG A 61 0.07 9.59 6.37
N SER A 62 -0.53 10.69 5.90
CA SER A 62 -1.32 11.59 6.75
C SER A 62 -2.52 10.92 7.40
N ALA A 63 -3.15 9.94 6.73
CA ALA A 63 -4.24 9.18 7.31
C ALA A 63 -3.80 8.34 8.52
N PHE A 64 -2.58 7.78 8.49
CA PHE A 64 -1.99 7.10 9.65
C PHE A 64 -1.66 8.09 10.77
N PHE A 65 -0.96 9.19 10.47
CA PHE A 65 -0.64 10.20 11.49
C PHE A 65 -1.89 10.71 12.21
N HIS A 66 -2.96 10.99 11.46
CA HIS A 66 -4.24 11.40 12.05
C HIS A 66 -4.85 10.32 12.95
N HIS A 67 -4.80 9.05 12.54
CA HIS A 67 -5.29 7.94 13.34
C HIS A 67 -4.52 7.76 14.66
N PHE A 68 -3.20 8.01 14.66
CA PHE A 68 -2.34 7.91 15.85
C PHE A 68 -2.24 9.20 16.67
N GLY A 69 -2.83 10.30 16.20
CA GLY A 69 -2.72 11.60 16.86
C GLY A 69 -1.33 12.25 16.73
N GLU A 70 -0.55 11.86 15.72
CA GLU A 70 0.77 12.40 15.44
C GLU A 70 0.70 13.60 14.46
N ALA A 71 1.73 14.45 14.49
CA ALA A 71 1.84 15.57 13.56
C ALA A 71 2.08 15.08 12.13
N ALA A 72 1.33 15.65 11.17
CA ALA A 72 1.47 15.27 9.77
C ALA A 72 2.86 15.64 9.24
N GLN A 73 3.54 14.66 8.63
CA GLN A 73 4.81 14.84 7.94
C GLN A 73 4.61 14.80 6.42
N ASP A 74 5.55 15.41 5.69
CA ASP A 74 5.54 15.35 4.23
C ASP A 74 5.72 13.89 3.74
N CYS A 75 4.94 13.54 2.72
CA CYS A 75 4.98 12.24 2.09
C CYS A 75 6.06 12.16 1.01
N ASN A 76 6.54 13.30 0.49
CA ASN A 76 7.50 13.36 -0.62
C ASN A 76 7.07 12.54 -1.85
N GLY A 77 5.76 12.44 -2.11
CA GLY A 77 5.23 11.68 -3.27
C GLY A 77 5.31 10.16 -3.15
N MET A 78 5.56 9.61 -1.95
CA MET A 78 5.76 8.15 -1.75
C MET A 78 4.48 7.31 -1.67
N CYS A 79 3.28 7.92 -1.77
CA CYS A 79 2.00 7.19 -1.78
C CYS A 79 1.22 7.46 -3.06
N ASP A 80 0.28 6.58 -3.40
CA ASP A 80 -0.55 6.69 -4.60
C ASP A 80 -1.29 8.03 -4.71
N ASN A 81 -1.92 8.49 -3.62
CA ASN A 81 -2.66 9.75 -3.62
C ASN A 81 -1.77 10.98 -3.84
N CYS A 82 -0.50 10.93 -3.43
CA CYS A 82 0.46 12.03 -3.66
C CYS A 82 1.20 11.91 -4.99
N ALA A 83 1.46 10.69 -5.46
CA ALA A 83 2.20 10.43 -6.69
C ALA A 83 1.34 10.67 -7.95
N TYR A 84 0.05 10.33 -7.88
CA TYR A 84 -0.88 10.49 -8.99
C TYR A 84 -1.72 11.75 -8.79
N GLU A 85 -1.31 12.84 -9.45
CA GLU A 85 -2.17 14.00 -9.68
C GLU A 85 -3.33 13.60 -10.61
N SER A 86 -4.39 13.05 -10.02
CA SER A 86 -5.63 12.75 -10.72
C SER A 86 -6.65 13.83 -10.41
N GLU A 87 -7.38 14.29 -11.42
CA GLU A 87 -8.55 15.14 -11.19
C GLU A 87 -9.62 14.33 -10.44
N ILE A 88 -9.85 14.70 -9.18
CA ILE A 88 -10.85 14.09 -8.32
C ILE A 88 -12.12 14.93 -8.38
N LYS A 89 -13.15 14.39 -9.02
CA LYS A 89 -14.47 15.01 -9.07
C LYS A 89 -15.29 14.57 -7.87
N GLU A 90 -15.85 15.54 -7.15
CA GLU A 90 -16.94 15.31 -6.21
C GLU A 90 -18.25 15.27 -7.00
N ILE A 91 -18.89 14.11 -7.01
CA ILE A 91 -20.21 13.95 -7.64
C ILE A 91 -21.25 13.83 -6.53
N ASP A 92 -22.33 14.58 -6.67
CA ASP A 92 -23.46 14.55 -5.75
C ASP A 92 -24.35 13.34 -6.09
N TYR A 93 -24.44 12.40 -5.14
CA TYR A 93 -25.25 11.18 -5.21
C TYR A 93 -26.47 11.25 -4.28
N SER A 94 -26.91 12.45 -3.89
CA SER A 94 -28.04 12.63 -2.97
C SER A 94 -29.35 12.06 -3.53
N TYR A 95 -29.55 12.08 -4.84
CA TYR A 95 -30.74 11.50 -5.48
C TYR A 95 -30.76 9.98 -5.32
N GLU A 96 -29.64 9.33 -5.66
CA GLU A 96 -29.45 7.89 -5.55
C GLU A 96 -29.58 7.43 -4.09
N ALA A 97 -29.01 8.19 -3.15
CA ALA A 97 -29.15 7.93 -1.72
C ALA A 97 -30.62 7.98 -1.27
N THR A 98 -31.40 8.96 -1.75
CA THR A 98 -32.84 9.10 -1.46
C THR A 98 -33.62 7.88 -1.97
N VAL A 99 -33.31 7.41 -3.18
CA VAL A 99 -33.92 6.20 -3.76
C VAL A 99 -33.59 4.96 -2.94
N ILE A 100 -32.33 4.79 -2.51
CA ILE A 100 -31.92 3.66 -1.65
C ILE A 100 -32.67 3.67 -0.32
N VAL A 101 -32.79 4.84 0.32
CA VAL A 101 -33.53 4.98 1.59
C VAL A 101 -35.02 4.67 1.39
N SER A 102 -35.64 5.15 0.31
CA SER A 102 -37.03 4.84 -0.01
C SER A 102 -37.26 3.35 -0.23
N LEU A 103 -36.34 2.67 -0.93
CA LEU A 103 -36.41 1.21 -1.13
C LEU A 103 -36.31 0.45 0.20
N LEU A 104 -35.42 0.86 1.10
CA LEU A 104 -35.31 0.24 2.42
C LEU A 104 -36.54 0.49 3.30
N GLN A 105 -37.19 1.63 3.15
CA GLN A 105 -38.47 1.89 3.81
C GLN A 105 -39.56 0.93 3.31
N GLN A 106 -39.70 0.74 1.99
CA GLN A 106 -40.65 -0.22 1.41
C GLN A 106 -40.36 -1.66 1.85
N ILE A 107 -39.08 -2.06 1.88
CA ILE A 107 -38.66 -3.39 2.33
C ILE A 107 -39.02 -3.60 3.81
N ARG A 108 -38.87 -2.56 4.62
CA ARG A 108 -39.24 -2.58 6.04
C ARG A 108 -40.76 -2.65 6.26
N GLU A 109 -41.56 -1.98 5.43
CA GLU A 109 -43.03 -2.04 5.49
C GLU A 109 -43.57 -3.45 5.17
N ILE A 110 -42.86 -4.20 4.33
CA ILE A 110 -43.18 -5.60 3.98
C ILE A 110 -42.58 -6.59 5.00
N ASP A 111 -41.91 -6.09 6.04
CA ASP A 111 -41.16 -6.88 7.05
C ASP A 111 -40.12 -7.84 6.44
N GLN A 112 -39.53 -7.43 5.31
CA GLN A 112 -38.45 -8.18 4.66
C GLN A 112 -37.08 -7.62 5.07
N ARG A 113 -36.05 -8.47 4.99
CA ARG A 113 -34.64 -8.08 5.15
C ARG A 113 -33.93 -8.18 3.82
N ALA A 114 -33.03 -7.24 3.55
CA ALA A 114 -32.24 -7.21 2.33
C ALA A 114 -30.75 -7.23 2.65
N THR A 115 -30.01 -8.12 1.99
CA THR A 115 -28.55 -8.06 1.98
C THR A 115 -28.07 -6.94 1.07
N MET A 116 -26.80 -6.55 1.18
CA MET A 116 -26.19 -5.55 0.28
C MET A 116 -26.36 -5.91 -1.20
N LEU A 117 -26.22 -7.18 -1.55
CA LEU A 117 -26.39 -7.67 -2.93
C LEU A 117 -27.84 -7.53 -3.39
N GLN A 118 -28.80 -7.93 -2.56
CA GLN A 118 -30.22 -7.81 -2.88
C GLN A 118 -30.65 -6.34 -2.98
N LEU A 119 -30.11 -5.47 -2.12
CA LEU A 119 -30.34 -4.03 -2.18
C LEU A 119 -29.81 -3.44 -3.49
N PHE A 120 -28.61 -3.84 -3.91
CA PHE A 120 -28.04 -3.48 -5.21
C PHE A 120 -28.96 -3.90 -6.38
N ASP A 121 -29.45 -5.15 -6.39
CA ASP A 121 -30.30 -5.65 -7.48
C ASP A 121 -31.67 -4.95 -7.53
N LYS A 122 -32.28 -4.70 -6.37
CA LYS A 122 -33.54 -3.93 -6.25
C LYS A 122 -33.34 -2.48 -6.66
N PHE A 123 -32.24 -1.85 -6.25
CA PHE A 123 -31.90 -0.48 -6.65
C PHE A 123 -31.71 -0.35 -8.16
N LYS A 124 -30.95 -1.27 -8.77
CA LYS A 124 -30.75 -1.29 -10.22
C LYS A 124 -32.06 -1.49 -10.98
N SER A 125 -32.93 -2.37 -10.48
CA SER A 125 -34.26 -2.59 -11.06
C SER A 125 -35.14 -1.35 -10.94
N LYS A 126 -35.12 -0.68 -9.77
CA LYS A 126 -35.91 0.53 -9.52
C LYS A 126 -35.46 1.71 -10.38
N ILE A 127 -34.16 1.89 -10.57
CA ILE A 127 -33.62 2.91 -11.47
C ILE A 127 -34.04 2.66 -12.91
N ARG A 128 -34.06 1.39 -13.35
CA ARG A 128 -34.51 1.02 -14.69
C ARG A 128 -36.01 1.31 -14.88
N GLU A 129 -36.84 1.02 -13.87
CA GLU A 129 -38.27 1.34 -13.87
C GLU A 129 -38.55 2.84 -13.89
N LEU A 130 -37.77 3.62 -13.14
CA LEU A 130 -37.88 5.09 -13.08
C LEU A 130 -37.46 5.79 -14.38
N GLY A 131 -37.01 5.05 -15.40
CA GLY A 131 -37.07 5.45 -16.80
C GLY A 131 -36.62 6.89 -17.11
N GLY A 132 -35.32 7.18 -16.94
CA GLY A 132 -34.64 8.21 -17.73
C GLY A 132 -35.04 9.68 -17.53
N SER A 133 -34.59 10.31 -16.43
CA SER A 133 -34.50 11.79 -16.39
C SER A 133 -33.10 12.34 -16.10
N LYS A 134 -32.13 11.52 -15.72
CA LYS A 134 -30.72 11.92 -15.70
C LYS A 134 -29.85 10.80 -16.25
N LYS A 135 -29.20 11.06 -17.39
CA LYS A 135 -28.18 10.21 -18.05
C LYS A 135 -26.99 9.81 -17.15
N THR A 136 -26.97 10.20 -15.88
CA THR A 136 -25.88 9.94 -14.93
C THR A 136 -26.05 8.66 -14.12
N ALA A 137 -27.27 8.12 -13.95
CA ALA A 137 -27.51 7.00 -13.02
C ALA A 137 -27.56 5.61 -13.69
N SER A 138 -27.86 5.53 -14.99
CA SER A 138 -27.94 4.25 -15.73
C SER A 138 -26.58 3.66 -16.07
N ASP A 139 -25.52 4.47 -16.09
CA ASP A 139 -24.17 4.07 -16.51
C ASP A 139 -23.24 3.80 -15.32
N LEU A 140 -23.76 3.87 -14.09
CA LEU A 140 -22.98 3.62 -12.89
C LEU A 140 -22.47 2.19 -12.88
N LYS A 141 -21.15 2.04 -12.75
CA LYS A 141 -20.53 0.72 -12.65
C LYS A 141 -21.01 0.04 -11.37
N ARG A 142 -21.05 -1.29 -11.40
CA ARG A 142 -21.40 -2.09 -10.21
C ARG A 142 -20.60 -1.66 -8.98
N GLU A 143 -19.31 -1.42 -9.16
CA GLU A 143 -18.38 -0.99 -8.11
C GLU A 143 -18.75 0.37 -7.51
N GLU A 144 -19.22 1.32 -8.32
CA GLU A 144 -19.62 2.66 -7.86
C GLU A 144 -20.88 2.61 -6.99
N ILE A 145 -21.84 1.74 -7.35
CA ILE A 145 -23.04 1.53 -6.55
C ILE A 145 -22.70 0.81 -5.24
N GLU A 146 -21.87 -0.23 -5.29
CA GLU A 146 -21.40 -0.89 -4.06
C GLU A 146 -20.64 0.09 -3.16
N GLN A 147 -19.79 0.95 -3.74
CA GLN A 147 -19.08 2.01 -3.02
C GLN A 147 -20.06 3.01 -2.41
N LEU A 148 -21.10 3.43 -3.13
CA LEU A 148 -22.13 4.34 -2.64
C LEU A 148 -22.85 3.75 -1.43
N ILE A 149 -23.30 2.48 -1.50
CA ILE A 149 -24.02 1.87 -0.37
C ILE A 149 -23.12 1.79 0.87
N ILE A 150 -21.84 1.46 0.70
CA ILE A 150 -20.87 1.42 1.81
C ILE A 150 -20.63 2.81 2.39
N GLN A 151 -20.51 3.83 1.54
CA GLN A 151 -20.39 5.22 1.98
C GLN A 151 -21.59 5.61 2.86
N LEU A 152 -22.81 5.22 2.48
CA LEU A 152 -24.02 5.47 3.27
C LEU A 152 -24.01 4.75 4.63
N ILE A 153 -23.42 3.55 4.71
CA ILE A 153 -23.22 2.83 5.98
C ILE A 153 -22.20 3.57 6.85
N VAL A 154 -21.05 3.94 6.28
CA VAL A 154 -19.97 4.67 6.96
C VAL A 154 -20.44 6.04 7.48
N ASP A 155 -21.34 6.70 6.76
CA ASP A 155 -21.98 7.97 7.12
C ASP A 155 -23.13 7.83 8.12
N ARG A 156 -23.44 6.61 8.59
CA ARG A 156 -24.55 6.28 9.51
C ARG A 156 -25.95 6.62 8.99
N ILE A 157 -26.09 6.74 7.67
CA ILE A 157 -27.40 6.87 7.00
C ILE A 157 -28.05 5.49 6.95
N LEU A 158 -27.25 4.46 6.68
CA LEU A 158 -27.62 3.05 6.75
C LEU A 158 -26.94 2.38 7.95
N LYS A 159 -27.47 1.23 8.35
CA LYS A 159 -26.93 0.41 9.44
C LYS A 159 -26.91 -1.06 9.01
N GLU A 160 -25.86 -1.78 9.37
CA GLU A 160 -25.82 -3.23 9.25
C GLU A 160 -26.45 -3.90 10.46
N GLU A 161 -27.31 -4.90 10.21
CA GLU A 161 -27.86 -5.81 11.22
C GLU A 161 -27.42 -7.23 10.94
N PHE A 162 -26.94 -7.91 11.97
CA PHE A 162 -26.36 -9.25 11.86
C PHE A 162 -27.35 -10.29 12.40
N GLN A 163 -27.55 -11.36 11.64
CA GLN A 163 -28.37 -12.49 12.06
C GLN A 163 -27.57 -13.79 11.98
N HIS A 164 -27.62 -14.56 13.06
CA HIS A 164 -26.99 -15.89 13.12
C HIS A 164 -27.91 -16.92 12.50
N THR A 165 -27.37 -17.65 11.53
CA THR A 165 -27.90 -18.93 11.09
C THR A 165 -27.00 -20.04 11.64
N ALA A 166 -27.40 -21.31 11.46
CA ALA A 166 -26.63 -22.45 11.97
C ALA A 166 -25.17 -22.51 11.47
N TYR A 167 -24.88 -21.91 10.31
CA TYR A 167 -23.56 -22.03 9.65
C TYR A 167 -22.88 -20.68 9.38
N SER A 168 -23.61 -19.56 9.39
CA SER A 168 -23.04 -18.25 9.06
C SER A 168 -23.76 -17.10 9.75
N THR A 169 -23.03 -16.01 9.99
CA THR A 169 -23.62 -14.71 10.29
C THR A 169 -23.84 -13.94 9.00
N ASN A 170 -25.10 -13.61 8.71
CA ASN A 170 -25.46 -12.82 7.55
C ASN A 170 -25.62 -11.34 7.94
N ALA A 171 -25.08 -10.46 7.11
CA ALA A 171 -25.20 -9.01 7.25
C ALA A 171 -26.36 -8.48 6.37
N TYR A 172 -27.36 -7.91 7.02
CA TYR A 172 -28.51 -7.25 6.39
C TYR A 172 -28.38 -5.73 6.53
N VAL A 173 -28.92 -4.98 5.58
CA VAL A 173 -28.88 -3.52 5.58
C VAL A 173 -30.23 -2.98 6.02
N THR A 174 -30.20 -2.05 6.97
CA THR A 174 -31.38 -1.36 7.50
C THR A 174 -31.16 0.15 7.55
N LEU A 175 -32.22 0.88 7.91
CA LEU A 175 -32.18 2.34 8.06
C LEU A 175 -31.36 2.73 9.30
N GLY A 176 -30.30 3.51 9.10
CA GLY A 176 -29.46 4.07 10.17
C GLY A 176 -30.00 5.42 10.66
N PRO A 177 -29.57 5.94 11.83
CA PRO A 177 -30.23 7.05 12.53
C PRO A 177 -30.39 8.34 11.72
N LEU A 178 -29.53 8.58 10.72
CA LEU A 178 -29.50 9.82 9.93
C LEU A 178 -30.34 9.73 8.63
N TRP A 179 -31.08 8.65 8.41
CA TRP A 179 -31.86 8.42 7.18
C TRP A 179 -32.86 9.54 6.86
N LYS A 180 -33.55 10.08 7.88
CA LYS A 180 -34.56 11.15 7.70
C LYS A 180 -33.97 12.44 7.13
N GLN A 181 -32.73 12.78 7.50
CA GLN A 181 -32.07 14.01 7.04
C GLN A 181 -31.75 13.99 5.54
N VAL A 182 -31.59 12.79 4.97
CA VAL A 182 -31.38 12.60 3.53
C VAL A 182 -32.69 12.83 2.77
N LEU A 183 -33.80 12.29 3.26
CA LEU A 183 -35.13 12.50 2.67
C LEU A 183 -35.57 13.97 2.73
N ASP A 184 -35.27 14.65 3.84
CA ASP A 184 -35.51 16.07 4.02
C ASP A 184 -34.61 16.96 3.14
N GLY A 185 -33.63 16.39 2.43
CA GLY A 185 -32.66 17.12 1.61
C GLY A 185 -31.63 17.95 2.39
N LYS A 186 -31.57 17.80 3.72
CA LYS A 186 -30.65 18.55 4.60
C LYS A 186 -29.21 18.05 4.52
N ARG A 187 -29.01 16.78 4.16
CA ARG A 187 -27.69 16.16 4.07
C ARG A 187 -27.41 15.71 2.64
N LYS A 188 -26.37 16.31 2.03
CA LYS A 188 -25.90 15.92 0.70
C LYS A 188 -24.89 14.79 0.80
N VAL A 189 -25.05 13.77 -0.03
CA VAL A 189 -24.10 12.64 -0.12
C VAL A 189 -23.21 12.87 -1.33
N LYS A 190 -21.92 13.06 -1.08
CA LYS A 190 -20.93 13.27 -2.13
C LYS A 190 -20.00 12.08 -2.20
N LEU A 191 -19.61 11.69 -3.41
CA LEU A 191 -18.66 10.61 -3.63
C LEU A 191 -17.49 11.12 -4.48
N GLU A 192 -16.28 10.75 -4.05
CA GLU A 192 -15.05 11.09 -4.77
C GLU A 192 -14.80 10.08 -5.89
N ILE A 193 -14.77 10.54 -7.13
CA ILE A 193 -14.46 9.71 -8.30
C ILE A 193 -13.17 10.22 -8.94
N ARG A 194 -12.22 9.30 -9.18
CA ARG A 194 -11.04 9.60 -10.00
C ARG A 194 -11.52 9.62 -11.44
N THR A 195 -11.57 10.79 -12.05
CA THR A 195 -11.72 10.86 -13.50
C THR A 195 -10.34 10.66 -14.11
N ASN A 196 -10.21 9.58 -14.89
CA ASN A 196 -9.06 9.43 -15.77
C ASN A 196 -9.13 10.53 -16.83
N CYS A 197 -8.49 11.68 -16.59
CA CYS A 197 -7.87 12.39 -17.69
C CYS A 197 -6.77 11.45 -18.19
N GLN A 198 -6.98 10.87 -19.36
CA GLN A 198 -5.91 10.23 -20.13
C GLN A 198 -4.91 11.33 -20.53
N VAL A 199 -4.15 11.85 -19.58
CA VAL A 199 -2.84 12.38 -19.92
C VAL A 199 -2.03 11.13 -20.16
N GLY A 200 -1.88 10.80 -21.44
CA GLY A 200 -0.90 9.83 -21.91
C GLY A 200 0.46 10.26 -21.40
N ARG A 201 0.81 9.83 -20.18
CA ARG A 201 2.20 9.60 -19.85
C ARG A 201 2.56 8.42 -20.72
N ASN A 202 3.22 8.74 -21.83
CA ASN A 202 4.28 7.92 -22.38
C ASN A 202 5.15 7.52 -21.18
N ILE A 203 4.76 6.42 -20.54
CA ILE A 203 5.70 5.54 -19.87
C ILE A 203 6.48 5.01 -21.05
N SER A 204 7.48 5.79 -21.47
CA SER A 204 8.65 5.22 -22.12
C SER A 204 8.99 4.03 -21.26
N THR A 205 8.80 2.87 -21.84
CA THR A 205 9.28 1.60 -21.32
C THR A 205 10.79 1.67 -21.34
N ASP A 206 11.36 2.43 -20.41
CA ASP A 206 12.64 2.12 -19.80
C ASP A 206 12.39 1.13 -18.65
N LYS A 207 11.57 0.11 -18.95
CA LYS A 207 11.50 -1.13 -18.17
C LYS A 207 12.68 -1.97 -18.64
N GLY A 208 13.88 -1.52 -18.27
CA GLY A 208 15.09 -2.04 -18.90
C GLY A 208 16.40 -1.86 -18.15
N ALA A 209 16.53 -1.06 -17.08
CA ALA A 209 17.81 -1.01 -16.36
C ALA A 209 17.70 -0.32 -14.99
N LYS A 210 17.33 -1.08 -13.95
CA LYS A 210 17.78 -0.86 -12.55
C LYS A 210 17.34 -1.97 -11.58
N ARG A 211 17.24 -3.23 -12.03
CA ARG A 211 17.82 -4.28 -11.18
C ARG A 211 19.31 -4.01 -11.26
N LYS A 212 19.88 -3.40 -10.20
CA LYS A 212 21.33 -3.36 -10.00
C LYS A 212 21.78 -4.79 -10.31
N ARG A 213 22.53 -5.00 -11.41
CA ARG A 213 23.09 -6.31 -11.73
C ARG A 213 23.80 -6.71 -10.44
N MET A 214 23.31 -7.73 -9.74
CA MET A 214 24.03 -8.24 -8.58
C MET A 214 25.45 -8.48 -9.06
N SER A 215 26.42 -7.83 -8.44
CA SER A 215 27.81 -8.04 -8.80
C SER A 215 28.12 -9.53 -8.68
N GLY A 216 29.10 -10.05 -9.43
CA GLY A 216 29.51 -11.45 -9.29
C GLY A 216 29.78 -11.83 -7.83
N LEU A 217 30.25 -10.87 -7.04
CA LEU A 217 30.48 -10.99 -5.61
C LEU A 217 29.19 -11.05 -4.77
N GLU A 218 28.17 -10.23 -5.06
CA GLU A 218 26.87 -10.28 -4.36
C GLU A 218 26.17 -11.62 -4.57
N LYS A 219 26.31 -12.27 -5.73
CA LYS A 219 25.74 -13.61 -5.97
C LYS A 219 26.43 -14.70 -5.17
N LYS A 220 27.76 -14.73 -5.15
CA LYS A 220 28.50 -15.72 -4.37
C LYS A 220 28.33 -15.53 -2.85
N LEU A 221 28.16 -14.29 -2.40
CA LEU A 221 27.80 -14.01 -1.01
C LEU A 221 26.38 -14.49 -0.66
N ASP A 222 25.43 -14.47 -1.61
CA ASP A 222 24.09 -15.03 -1.41
C ASP A 222 24.09 -16.57 -1.41
N GLU A 223 24.93 -17.19 -2.26
CA GLU A 223 25.18 -18.64 -2.26
C GLU A 223 25.75 -19.09 -0.92
N LEU A 224 26.81 -18.42 -0.43
CA LEU A 224 27.38 -18.64 0.90
C LEU A 224 26.32 -18.50 2.01
N ARG A 225 25.50 -17.45 1.93
CA ARG A 225 24.42 -17.18 2.89
C ARG A 225 23.43 -18.34 2.96
N THR A 226 23.14 -18.96 1.82
CA THR A 226 22.19 -20.06 1.68
C THR A 226 22.80 -21.38 2.17
N GLU A 227 24.09 -21.61 1.91
CA GLU A 227 24.84 -22.76 2.43
C GLU A 227 24.95 -22.75 3.95
N ILE A 228 25.29 -21.60 4.55
CA ILE A 228 25.39 -21.44 6.01
C ILE A 228 24.03 -21.66 6.68
N SER A 229 22.97 -21.15 6.06
CA SER A 229 21.59 -21.36 6.53
C SER A 229 21.18 -22.84 6.49
N ALA A 230 21.59 -23.57 5.45
CA ALA A 230 21.34 -25.00 5.32
C ALA A 230 22.14 -25.86 6.31
N GLN A 231 23.39 -25.48 6.60
CA GLN A 231 24.27 -26.22 7.51
C GLN A 231 23.89 -26.08 8.98
N HIS A 232 23.33 -24.94 9.39
CA HIS A 232 23.10 -24.64 10.81
C HIS A 232 21.65 -24.81 11.27
N GLY A 233 20.72 -25.18 10.38
CA GLY A 233 19.35 -25.60 10.72
C GLY A 233 18.57 -24.61 11.61
N GLY A 234 17.76 -23.74 11.00
CA GLY A 234 16.87 -22.82 11.74
C GLY A 234 17.33 -21.36 11.79
N ILE A 235 18.39 -21.00 11.06
CA ILE A 235 18.81 -19.61 10.86
C ILE A 235 18.37 -19.16 9.47
N PHE A 236 17.55 -18.12 9.38
CA PHE A 236 17.15 -17.57 8.08
C PHE A 236 18.35 -16.93 7.36
N PRO A 237 18.46 -17.04 6.02
CA PRO A 237 19.60 -16.50 5.27
C PRO A 237 19.89 -15.01 5.57
N HIS A 238 18.86 -14.17 5.70
CA HIS A 238 19.03 -12.74 6.01
C HIS A 238 19.60 -12.44 7.41
N SER A 239 19.55 -13.41 8.33
CA SER A 239 20.14 -13.28 9.67
C SER A 239 21.66 -13.44 9.65
N VAL A 240 22.17 -14.25 8.71
CA VAL A 240 23.61 -14.44 8.47
C VAL A 240 24.20 -13.15 7.90
N LEU A 241 23.73 -12.72 6.72
CA LEU A 241 24.13 -11.46 6.07
C LEU A 241 22.89 -10.71 5.54
N SER A 242 22.75 -9.44 5.94
CA SER A 242 21.72 -8.56 5.37
C SER A 242 22.17 -8.08 3.98
N LEU A 243 21.20 -7.68 3.16
CA LEU A 243 21.50 -7.09 1.84
C LEU A 243 22.34 -5.80 1.96
N GLN A 244 22.17 -5.06 3.05
CA GLN A 244 23.02 -3.91 3.37
C GLN A 244 24.49 -4.33 3.59
N HIS A 245 24.74 -5.37 4.40
CA HIS A 245 26.10 -5.89 4.61
C HIS A 245 26.72 -6.37 3.29
N MET A 246 25.95 -7.02 2.42
CA MET A 246 26.44 -7.45 1.10
C MET A 246 26.81 -6.26 0.20
N SER A 247 26.01 -5.18 0.20
CA SER A 247 26.34 -3.96 -0.53
C SER A 247 27.58 -3.26 0.04
N LEU A 248 27.77 -3.27 1.36
CA LEU A 248 28.95 -2.71 2.03
C LEU A 248 30.21 -3.53 1.74
N LEU A 249 30.12 -4.87 1.79
CA LEU A 249 31.19 -5.79 1.42
C LEU A 249 31.61 -5.64 -0.04
N ASN A 250 30.64 -5.44 -0.93
CA ASN A 250 30.89 -5.19 -2.35
C ASN A 250 31.62 -3.86 -2.60
N ALA A 251 31.37 -2.85 -1.76
CA ALA A 251 32.03 -1.54 -1.87
C ALA A 251 33.45 -1.53 -1.28
N HIS A 252 33.68 -2.19 -0.14
CA HIS A 252 34.96 -2.10 0.58
C HIS A 252 35.92 -3.27 0.35
N ARG A 253 35.44 -4.44 -0.12
CA ARG A 253 36.23 -5.67 -0.36
C ARG A 253 37.30 -5.94 0.72
N PRO A 254 36.92 -6.06 2.01
CA PRO A 254 37.88 -6.23 3.09
C PRO A 254 38.64 -7.56 2.96
N THR A 255 39.96 -7.51 3.14
CA THR A 255 40.85 -8.70 3.13
C THR A 255 41.32 -9.08 4.53
N SER A 256 41.09 -8.22 5.52
CA SER A 256 41.47 -8.42 6.92
C SER A 256 40.25 -8.64 7.82
N LEU A 257 40.42 -9.46 8.86
CA LEU A 257 39.39 -9.75 9.88
C LEU A 257 38.97 -8.47 10.63
N ASP A 258 39.89 -7.54 10.88
CA ASP A 258 39.64 -6.30 11.61
C ASP A 258 38.76 -5.31 10.82
N GLU A 259 38.91 -5.28 9.48
CA GLU A 259 38.07 -4.45 8.60
C GLU A 259 36.66 -5.05 8.47
N LEU A 260 36.58 -6.39 8.44
CA LEU A 260 35.32 -7.11 8.41
C LEU A 260 34.52 -6.92 9.71
N GLU A 261 35.21 -6.89 10.85
CA GLU A 261 34.61 -6.62 12.17
C GLU A 261 33.91 -5.27 12.23
N LYS A 262 34.51 -4.22 11.64
CA LYS A 262 33.90 -2.88 11.58
C LYS A 262 32.64 -2.83 10.72
N LEU A 263 32.51 -3.72 9.71
CA LEU A 263 31.41 -3.71 8.75
C LEU A 263 30.24 -4.63 9.13
N ILE A 264 30.50 -5.75 9.81
CA ILE A 264 29.49 -6.80 10.08
C ILE A 264 29.30 -7.06 11.59
N GLY A 265 30.23 -6.60 12.43
CA GLY A 265 30.20 -6.74 13.89
C GLY A 265 30.82 -8.05 14.41
N LYS A 266 31.41 -7.98 15.61
CA LYS A 266 32.18 -9.03 16.30
C LYS A 266 31.60 -10.44 16.20
N VAL A 267 30.34 -10.60 16.60
CA VAL A 267 29.67 -11.91 16.69
C VAL A 267 29.53 -12.61 15.33
N LYS A 268 29.38 -11.83 14.25
CA LYS A 268 29.25 -12.37 12.89
C LYS A 268 30.61 -12.65 12.26
N THR A 269 31.61 -11.82 12.54
CA THR A 269 32.99 -12.02 12.11
C THR A 269 33.60 -13.26 12.76
N GLU A 270 33.35 -13.51 14.05
CA GLU A 270 33.82 -14.72 14.75
C GLU A 270 33.23 -16.01 14.16
N LYS A 271 31.95 -15.99 13.78
CA LYS A 271 31.24 -17.19 13.29
C LYS A 271 31.43 -17.46 11.80
N TYR A 272 31.46 -16.41 10.97
CA TYR A 272 31.38 -16.54 9.50
C TYR A 272 32.52 -15.81 8.78
N GLY A 273 33.41 -15.12 9.50
CA GLY A 273 34.44 -14.27 8.90
C GLY A 273 35.42 -15.01 8.00
N SER A 274 35.85 -16.23 8.37
CA SER A 274 36.76 -17.05 7.57
C SER A 274 36.16 -17.46 6.23
N GLN A 275 34.89 -17.87 6.22
CA GLN A 275 34.16 -18.28 5.02
C GLN A 275 33.89 -17.09 4.09
N ILE A 276 33.58 -15.91 4.65
CA ILE A 276 33.35 -14.68 3.87
C ILE A 276 34.65 -14.21 3.21
N ILE A 277 35.78 -14.20 3.93
CA ILE A 277 37.09 -13.80 3.38
C ILE A 277 37.54 -14.79 2.29
N GLN A 278 37.29 -16.08 2.46
CA GLN A 278 37.58 -17.09 1.45
C GLN A 278 36.81 -16.84 0.14
N VAL A 279 35.51 -16.51 0.22
CA VAL A 279 34.69 -16.20 -0.95
C VAL A 279 35.12 -14.89 -1.61
N ILE A 280 35.49 -13.88 -0.83
CA ILE A 280 36.05 -12.61 -1.35
C ILE A 280 37.39 -12.89 -2.05
N GLY A 281 38.28 -13.67 -1.45
CA GLY A 281 39.57 -14.04 -2.04
C GLY A 281 39.45 -14.86 -3.33
N GLN A 282 38.49 -15.77 -3.41
CA GLN A 282 38.18 -16.52 -4.63
C GLN A 282 37.66 -15.61 -5.76
N CYS A 283 36.90 -14.56 -5.43
CA CYS A 283 36.48 -13.56 -6.42
C CYS A 283 37.65 -12.70 -6.92
N VAL A 284 38.57 -12.30 -6.04
CA VAL A 284 39.77 -11.55 -6.43
C VAL A 284 40.66 -12.39 -7.35
N ASN A 285 40.80 -13.69 -7.07
CA ASN A 285 41.60 -14.61 -7.88
C ASN A 285 40.98 -14.92 -9.26
N LEU A 286 39.64 -14.94 -9.35
CA LEU A 286 38.92 -15.11 -10.62
C LEU A 286 39.00 -13.86 -11.50
N GLU A 287 38.92 -12.66 -10.91
CA GLU A 287 39.13 -11.40 -11.64
C GLU A 287 40.58 -11.28 -12.19
N SER A 288 41.58 -11.94 -11.56
CA SER A 288 42.96 -11.99 -12.07
C SER A 288 43.24 -13.06 -13.14
N SER A 289 42.32 -14.00 -13.39
CA SER A 289 42.43 -14.98 -14.50
C SER A 289 41.66 -14.57 -15.75
N ASP A 290 40.71 -13.64 -15.64
CA ASP A 290 39.98 -13.05 -16.77
C ASP A 290 40.66 -11.77 -17.33
N GLY A 291 41.93 -11.54 -16.96
CA GLY A 291 42.69 -10.31 -17.22
C GLY A 291 43.31 -10.14 -18.61
N ASP A 292 43.09 -11.05 -19.58
CA ASP A 292 43.76 -10.98 -20.90
C ASP A 292 42.83 -10.72 -22.11
N HIS A 293 41.53 -10.42 -21.94
CA HIS A 293 40.64 -10.23 -23.11
C HIS A 293 39.65 -9.06 -23.14
N HIS A 294 39.77 -8.04 -22.28
CA HIS A 294 39.01 -6.78 -22.49
C HIS A 294 39.79 -5.51 -22.13
N GLU A 295 41.01 -5.37 -22.66
CA GLU A 295 41.64 -4.06 -22.91
C GLU A 295 41.51 -3.69 -24.39
N SER A 296 40.32 -3.26 -24.80
CA SER A 296 40.16 -2.36 -25.94
C SER A 296 38.77 -1.72 -25.87
N ASP A 297 38.74 -0.40 -26.01
CA ASP A 297 37.55 0.46 -26.11
C ASP A 297 37.05 1.16 -24.83
N LEU A 298 37.95 1.77 -24.07
CA LEU A 298 37.64 2.98 -23.28
C LEU A 298 38.71 4.05 -23.46
N ASN A 299 38.86 4.53 -24.70
CA ASN A 299 39.47 5.83 -24.98
C ASN A 299 38.69 6.52 -26.10
N LYS A 300 37.62 7.25 -25.75
CA LYS A 300 37.17 8.42 -26.50
C LYS A 300 36.15 9.29 -25.73
N GLU A 301 36.58 10.54 -25.57
CA GLU A 301 35.81 11.77 -25.41
C GLU A 301 35.22 12.14 -24.03
N LEU A 302 36.03 12.93 -23.30
CA LEU A 302 35.55 14.07 -22.52
C LEU A 302 34.63 14.96 -23.36
N LYS A 303 33.38 15.15 -22.93
CA LYS A 303 32.64 16.42 -23.10
C LYS A 303 31.76 16.70 -21.87
N GLN A 304 32.07 17.80 -21.17
CA GLN A 304 31.26 18.38 -20.10
C GLN A 304 29.92 18.90 -20.63
N PRO A 305 28.87 18.97 -19.77
CA PRO A 305 27.98 20.12 -19.83
C PRO A 305 27.75 20.78 -18.45
N LYS A 306 28.16 22.05 -18.42
CA LYS A 306 27.54 23.26 -17.81
C LYS A 306 26.66 23.12 -16.54
N LYS A 307 27.16 23.78 -15.49
CA LYS A 307 26.47 24.24 -14.28
C LYS A 307 25.17 25.01 -14.59
N LYS A 308 24.09 24.71 -13.86
CA LYS A 308 23.12 25.70 -13.35
C LYS A 308 22.72 25.30 -11.92
N GLY A 309 22.89 26.24 -11.00
CA GLY A 309 22.80 26.00 -9.57
C GLY A 309 21.38 25.99 -9.00
N LYS A 310 21.26 25.34 -7.85
CA LYS A 310 20.38 25.73 -6.74
C LYS A 310 21.09 25.29 -5.45
N ALA A 311 21.21 26.23 -4.51
CA ALA A 311 21.88 26.05 -3.24
C ALA A 311 21.14 25.00 -2.39
N VAL A 312 21.86 23.99 -1.94
CA VAL A 312 21.41 23.09 -0.88
C VAL A 312 21.81 23.75 0.44
N VAL A 313 20.81 24.08 1.24
CA VAL A 313 20.99 24.55 2.62
C VAL A 313 21.42 23.34 3.44
N VAL A 314 22.61 23.43 4.02
CA VAL A 314 23.12 22.50 5.02
C VAL A 314 22.35 22.80 6.30
N VAL A 315 21.60 21.81 6.80
CA VAL A 315 21.13 21.81 8.19
C VAL A 315 22.19 21.03 8.95
N GLU A 316 23.04 21.76 9.67
CA GLU A 316 23.94 21.18 10.67
C GLU A 316 23.08 20.59 11.79
N SER A 317 23.22 19.29 12.03
CA SER A 317 22.75 18.69 13.27
C SER A 317 23.66 19.23 14.37
N SER A 318 23.11 20.13 15.17
CA SER A 318 23.69 20.56 16.44
C SER A 318 23.93 19.33 17.32
N ASP A 319 25.20 18.98 17.46
CA ASP A 319 25.73 18.39 18.68
C ASP A 319 25.48 19.41 19.79
N ASP A 320 24.64 19.05 20.77
CA ASP A 320 24.72 19.63 22.10
C ASP A 320 24.20 18.63 23.13
N GLU A 321 25.00 18.55 24.19
CA GLU A 321 25.07 17.58 25.26
C GLU A 321 23.92 17.71 26.29
N GLN A 322 23.49 16.59 26.87
CA GLN A 322 23.63 16.25 28.31
C GLN A 322 22.92 14.95 28.66
#